data_AF-A0A6J1FZQ4-F1
#
_entry.id   AF-A0A6J1FZQ4-F1
#
_cell.length_a   1.000
_cell.length_b   1.000
_cell.length_c   1.000
_cell.angle_alpha   90.00
_cell.angle_beta   90.00
_cell.angle_gamma   90.00
#
_symmetry.space_group_name_H-M   'P 1'
#
loop_
_entity.id
_entity.type
_entity.pdbx_description
1 polymer ?
#
loop_
_entity_poly.entity_id
_entity_poly.type
_entity_poly.pdbx_seq_one_letter_code
_entity_poly.pdbx_strand_id
1 'polypeptide(L)'
;MSEVHILPHYKYGWVAAMFITPSPSPSFSTSSAMAFISSNLLPICISLLLFFNSVYSFDYFQMVLQWPPATCKTKDVVCYTAPPKMFTIHGLWPSYFSGDMVVCTSKPKLDPTKQLAPLKTQLEMYWPDVISGDHETFWKHEWDKHGKCSLFTQYQYFEVSLRIRLNSTFNIISHLECRPS
;
A
#
# COMPACT_ATOMS: atom_id res chain seq x y z
N MET A 1 -4.32 14.01 -4.48
CA MET A 1 -3.08 14.42 -5.17
C MET A 1 -2.02 13.40 -4.76
N SER A 2 -1.36 12.73 -5.70
CA SER A 2 -0.31 11.74 -5.39
C SER A 2 1.05 12.42 -5.45
N GLU A 3 1.83 12.33 -4.37
CA GLU A 3 3.20 12.85 -4.30
C GLU A 3 4.21 11.71 -4.18
N VAL A 4 5.34 11.85 -4.86
CA VAL A 4 6.46 10.90 -4.80
C VAL A 4 7.56 11.53 -3.95
N HIS A 5 7.93 10.85 -2.87
CA HIS A 5 9.07 11.25 -2.05
C HIS A 5 10.09 10.12 -2.03
N ILE A 6 11.37 10.46 -2.16
CA ILE A 6 12.47 9.51 -2.00
C ILE A 6 12.87 9.54 -0.53
N LEU A 7 12.65 8.45 0.19
CA LEU A 7 12.96 8.36 1.61
C LEU A 7 14.21 7.51 1.85
N PRO A 8 15.12 7.93 2.74
CA PRO A 8 16.19 7.07 3.22
C PRO A 8 15.59 5.97 4.11
N HIS A 9 15.64 4.71 3.69
CA HIS A 9 15.28 3.60 4.55
C HIS A 9 16.52 3.06 5.26
N TYR A 10 16.57 3.24 6.58
CA TYR A 10 17.74 2.98 7.44
C TYR A 10 18.32 1.56 7.36
N LYS A 11 17.58 0.57 6.81
CA LYS A 11 18.05 -0.82 6.66
C LYS A 11 18.39 -1.28 5.24
N TYR A 12 17.87 -0.65 4.18
CA TYR A 12 17.87 -1.26 2.84
C TYR A 12 18.24 -0.31 1.68
N GLY A 13 18.73 0.90 1.98
CA GLY A 13 19.07 1.91 0.98
C GLY A 13 17.89 2.80 0.57
N TRP A 14 18.01 3.48 -0.57
CA TRP A 14 16.98 4.40 -1.09
C TRP A 14 15.69 3.65 -1.40
N VAL A 15 14.60 4.05 -0.74
CA VAL A 15 13.27 3.53 -0.95
C VAL A 15 12.41 4.68 -1.47
N ALA A 16 11.70 4.47 -2.57
CA ALA A 16 10.76 5.46 -3.06
C ALA A 16 9.39 5.17 -2.44
N ALA A 17 8.82 6.16 -1.77
CA ALA A 17 7.49 6.07 -1.18
C ALA A 17 6.56 7.04 -1.90
N MET A 18 5.40 6.52 -2.31
CA MET A 18 4.34 7.31 -2.90
C MET A 18 3.16 7.39 -1.95
N PHE A 19 2.68 8.60 -1.73
CA PHE A 19 1.63 8.88 -0.76
C PHE A 19 0.29 8.91 -1.50
N ILE A 20 -0.58 7.96 -1.16
CA ILE A 20 -1.91 7.81 -1.74
C ILE A 20 -2.92 8.04 -0.64
N THR A 21 -3.53 9.23 -0.62
CA THR A 21 -4.65 9.52 0.27
C THR A 21 -5.88 8.72 -0.19
N PRO A 22 -6.56 7.96 0.67
CA PRO A 22 -7.90 7.49 0.40
C PRO A 22 -8.73 8.70 -0.04
N SER A 23 -9.43 8.59 -1.16
CA SER A 23 -10.44 9.60 -1.47
C SER A 23 -11.37 9.69 -0.27
N PRO A 24 -11.73 10.89 0.22
CA PRO A 24 -12.92 10.97 1.06
C PRO A 24 -14.03 10.22 0.31
N SER A 25 -14.78 9.39 1.03
CA SER A 25 -16.05 8.81 0.57
C SER A 25 -16.79 9.87 -0.26
N PRO A 26 -17.48 9.50 -1.36
CA PRO A 26 -18.05 10.47 -2.28
C PRO A 26 -18.71 11.57 -1.48
N SER A 27 -18.14 12.78 -1.55
CA SER A 27 -18.75 13.95 -0.95
C SER A 27 -20.15 13.97 -1.53
N PHE A 28 -21.15 13.75 -0.68
CA PHE A 28 -22.52 14.03 -1.05
C PHE A 28 -22.48 15.44 -1.61
N SER A 29 -22.69 15.57 -2.92
CA SER A 29 -22.92 16.85 -3.55
C SER A 29 -24.08 17.46 -2.78
N THR A 30 -23.80 18.47 -1.95
CA THR A 30 -24.82 19.27 -1.31
C THR A 30 -25.43 20.13 -2.40
N SER A 31 -26.23 19.50 -3.27
CA SER A 31 -27.30 20.21 -3.95
C SER A 31 -28.09 20.91 -2.85
N SER A 32 -28.12 22.24 -2.92
CA SER A 32 -28.75 23.11 -1.93
C SER A 32 -30.27 23.00 -2.04
N ALA A 33 -30.80 21.82 -1.72
CA ALA A 33 -32.17 21.65 -1.30
C ALA A 33 -32.09 21.38 0.20
N MET A 34 -32.33 22.41 1.01
CA MET A 34 -32.57 22.22 2.44
C MET A 34 -33.85 21.40 2.59
N ALA A 35 -33.73 20.08 2.58
CA ALA A 35 -34.79 19.20 3.04
C ALA A 35 -34.95 19.51 4.54
N PHE A 36 -36.10 20.08 4.90
CA PHE A 36 -36.50 20.23 6.29
C PHE A 36 -36.63 18.83 6.90
N ILE A 37 -35.55 18.34 7.50
CA ILE A 37 -35.56 17.10 8.28
C ILE A 37 -36.49 17.39 9.46
N SER A 38 -37.61 16.68 9.54
CA SER A 38 -38.54 16.85 10.66
C SER A 38 -37.77 16.65 11.97
N SER A 39 -38.11 17.43 13.00
CA SER A 39 -37.42 17.40 14.31
C SER A 39 -37.35 16.00 14.94
N ASN A 40 -38.23 15.10 14.52
CA ASN A 40 -38.28 13.69 14.94
C ASN A 40 -37.23 12.78 14.27
N LEU A 41 -36.61 13.23 13.16
CA LEU A 41 -35.57 12.48 12.43
C LEU A 41 -34.15 12.96 12.75
N LEU A 42 -34.02 14.14 13.35
CA LEU A 42 -32.73 14.70 13.81
C LEU A 42 -31.96 13.77 14.78
N PRO A 43 -32.56 13.15 15.81
CA PRO A 43 -31.84 12.22 16.68
C PRO A 43 -31.44 10.92 15.97
N ILE A 44 -32.19 10.50 14.94
CA ILE A 44 -31.85 9.34 14.11
C ILE A 44 -30.64 9.65 13.22
N CYS A 45 -30.58 10.84 12.62
CA CYS A 45 -29.42 11.31 11.86
C CYS A 45 -28.16 11.45 12.73
N ILE A 46 -28.28 12.01 13.94
CA ILE A 46 -27.15 12.13 14.88
C ILE A 46 -26.68 10.73 15.31
N SER A 47 -27.59 9.80 15.58
CA SER A 47 -27.23 8.42 15.91
C SER A 47 -26.50 7.73 14.75
N LEU A 48 -27.02 7.84 13.53
CA LEU A 48 -26.37 7.32 12.31
C LEU A 48 -24.97 7.93 12.10
N LEU A 49 -24.79 9.24 12.30
CA LEU A 49 -23.49 9.92 12.19
C LEU A 49 -22.50 9.47 13.28
N LEU A 50 -22.98 9.13 14.48
CA LEU A 50 -22.16 8.56 15.55
C LEU A 50 -21.78 7.08 15.31
N PHE A 51 -22.57 6.34 14.52
CA PHE A 51 -22.23 4.97 14.08
C PHE A 51 -21.19 4.92 12.93
N PHE A 52 -20.91 6.04 12.25
CA PHE A 52 -19.93 6.10 11.15
C PHE A 52 -18.51 6.52 11.60
N ASN A 53 -18.26 6.69 12.89
CA ASN A 53 -16.91 7.02 13.36
C ASN A 53 -16.05 5.74 13.53
N SER A 54 -14.95 5.75 12.76
CA SER A 54 -13.84 4.79 12.66
C SER A 54 -14.17 3.38 12.17
N VAL A 55 -14.44 3.21 10.87
CA VAL A 55 -14.28 1.88 10.26
C VAL A 55 -12.79 1.56 10.06
N TYR A 56 -11.91 2.57 9.97
CA TYR A 56 -10.50 2.39 9.65
C TYR A 56 -9.60 3.37 10.40
N SER A 57 -8.41 2.89 10.78
CA SER A 57 -7.48 3.57 11.69
C SER A 57 -6.18 3.94 10.96
N PHE A 58 -6.25 4.66 9.84
CA PHE A 58 -5.07 5.20 9.15
C PHE A 58 -5.44 6.37 8.25
N ASP A 59 -4.46 7.23 7.94
CA ASP A 59 -4.66 8.47 7.20
C ASP A 59 -4.41 8.32 5.70
N TYR A 60 -3.38 7.56 5.31
CA TYR A 60 -2.99 7.36 3.92
C TYR A 60 -2.31 6.01 3.67
N PHE A 61 -2.16 5.64 2.40
CA PHE A 61 -1.31 4.53 1.99
C PHE A 61 0.05 5.03 1.50
N GLN A 62 1.12 4.36 1.93
CA GLN A 62 2.46 4.47 1.33
C GLN A 62 2.67 3.31 0.37
N MET A 63 2.78 3.58 -0.92
CA MET A 63 3.28 2.59 -1.88
C MET A 63 4.81 2.66 -1.87
N VAL A 64 5.43 1.62 -1.33
CA VAL A 64 6.86 1.55 -1.06
C VAL A 64 7.52 0.68 -2.11
N LEU A 65 8.45 1.28 -2.86
CA LEU A 65 9.22 0.64 -3.91
C LEU A 65 10.68 0.53 -3.51
N GLN A 66 11.28 -0.62 -3.80
CA GLN A 66 12.71 -0.87 -3.60
C GLN A 66 13.45 -0.88 -4.93
N TRP A 67 14.70 -0.43 -4.92
CA TRP A 67 15.63 -0.58 -6.04
C TRP A 67 16.56 -1.77 -5.77
N PRO A 68 16.31 -2.95 -6.39
CA PRO A 68 17.01 -4.17 -6.03
C PRO A 68 18.55 -4.06 -6.12
N PRO A 69 19.16 -3.39 -7.13
CA PRO A 69 20.61 -3.23 -7.17
C PRO A 69 21.19 -2.43 -6.00
N ALA A 70 20.45 -1.49 -5.41
CA ALA A 70 20.90 -0.81 -4.20
C ALA A 70 20.72 -1.70 -2.96
N THR A 71 19.56 -2.36 -2.83
CA THR A 71 19.31 -3.30 -1.73
C THR A 71 20.42 -4.34 -1.63
N CYS A 72 20.81 -4.92 -2.77
CA CYS A 72 21.83 -5.97 -2.88
C CYS A 72 23.30 -5.49 -2.80
N LYS A 73 23.56 -4.17 -2.79
CA LYS A 73 24.92 -3.61 -2.64
C LYS A 73 25.25 -3.20 -1.19
N THR A 74 24.32 -3.43 -0.26
CA THR A 74 24.53 -3.17 1.17
C THR A 74 25.51 -4.19 1.75
N LYS A 75 26.41 -3.76 2.65
CA LYS A 75 27.57 -4.57 3.12
C LYS A 75 27.23 -5.94 3.70
N ASP A 76 25.99 -6.17 4.13
CA ASP A 76 25.55 -7.40 4.79
C ASP A 76 24.41 -8.13 4.06
N VAL A 77 24.12 -7.76 2.80
CA VAL A 77 23.01 -8.32 2.03
C VAL A 77 23.56 -9.10 0.84
N VAL A 78 23.32 -10.42 0.83
CA VAL A 78 23.54 -11.28 -0.33
C VAL A 78 22.19 -11.60 -0.94
N CYS A 79 21.99 -11.19 -2.19
CA CYS A 79 20.75 -11.45 -2.92
C CYS A 79 20.79 -12.81 -3.63
N TYR A 80 19.65 -13.51 -3.64
CA TYR A 80 19.52 -14.87 -4.17
C TYR A 80 19.83 -14.98 -5.67
N THR A 81 19.56 -13.92 -6.43
CA THR A 81 19.83 -13.82 -7.87
C THR A 81 20.34 -12.43 -8.25
N ALA A 82 20.74 -12.28 -9.52
CA ALA A 82 21.08 -10.99 -10.09
C ALA A 82 19.88 -10.02 -9.94
N PRO A 83 20.06 -8.88 -9.25
CA PRO A 83 18.95 -7.98 -8.97
C PRO A 83 18.40 -7.36 -10.26
N PRO A 84 17.07 -7.37 -10.48
CA PRO A 84 16.49 -6.75 -11.65
C PRO A 84 16.69 -5.24 -11.61
N LYS A 85 17.02 -4.63 -12.76
CA LYS A 85 17.24 -3.18 -12.91
C LYS A 85 15.93 -2.41 -13.09
N MET A 86 14.98 -2.64 -12.20
CA MET A 86 13.70 -1.95 -12.15
C MET A 86 13.25 -1.84 -10.69
N PHE A 87 12.45 -0.81 -10.39
CA PHE A 87 11.80 -0.75 -9.08
C PHE A 87 10.84 -1.93 -8.90
N THR A 88 10.93 -2.61 -7.78
CA THR A 88 9.94 -3.63 -7.37
C THR A 88 9.17 -3.15 -6.16
N ILE A 89 8.01 -3.74 -5.91
CA ILE A 89 7.21 -3.45 -4.74
C ILE A 89 7.94 -4.00 -3.51
N HIS A 90 8.03 -3.18 -2.47
CA HIS A 90 8.35 -3.63 -1.11
C HIS A 90 7.05 -3.82 -0.34
N GLY A 91 6.15 -2.82 -0.36
CA GLY A 91 4.83 -2.95 0.25
C GLY A 91 3.87 -1.80 0.02
N LEU A 92 2.62 -1.99 0.44
CA LEU A 92 1.57 -0.97 0.45
C LEU A 92 1.10 -0.76 1.90
N TRP A 93 1.52 0.33 2.52
CA TRP A 93 1.43 0.47 3.98
C TRP A 93 0.38 1.51 4.39
N PRO A 94 -0.74 1.10 5.02
CA PRO A 94 -1.56 2.00 5.82
C PRO A 94 -0.70 2.75 6.83
N SER A 95 -0.81 4.07 6.88
CA SER A 95 0.07 4.94 7.64
C SER A 95 -0.66 6.12 8.26
N TYR A 96 -0.15 6.62 9.38
CA TYR A 96 -0.58 7.88 9.98
C TYR A 96 0.36 9.02 9.63
N PHE A 97 -0.14 10.26 9.65
CA PHE A 97 0.71 11.46 9.52
C PHE A 97 1.60 11.66 10.75
N SER A 98 1.22 11.11 11.91
CA SER A 98 2.04 11.13 13.13
C SER A 98 3.32 10.29 13.01
N GLY A 99 3.38 9.36 12.06
CA GLY A 99 4.45 8.38 11.92
C GLY A 99 4.30 7.14 12.82
N ASP A 100 3.25 7.07 13.64
CA ASP A 100 2.97 5.90 14.46
C ASP A 100 2.66 4.65 13.61
N MET A 101 2.96 3.48 14.16
CA MET A 101 2.68 2.22 13.48
C MET A 101 1.19 1.88 13.55
N VAL A 102 0.59 1.55 12.39
CA VAL A 102 -0.76 0.99 12.33
C VAL A 102 -0.69 -0.51 12.65
N VAL A 103 -1.42 -0.96 13.68
CA VAL A 103 -1.40 -2.36 14.15
C VAL A 103 -2.79 -2.97 14.06
N CYS A 104 -2.95 -4.07 13.32
CA CYS A 104 -4.23 -4.74 13.12
C CYS A 104 -4.06 -6.26 13.09
N THR A 105 -4.85 -6.97 13.90
CA THR A 105 -4.73 -8.43 14.07
C THR A 105 -5.99 -9.21 13.69
N SER A 106 -7.08 -8.50 13.38
CA SER A 106 -8.42 -9.10 13.22
C SER A 106 -8.62 -9.89 11.92
N LYS A 107 -7.82 -9.65 10.88
CA LYS A 107 -7.94 -10.35 9.60
C LYS A 107 -7.17 -11.69 9.58
N PRO A 108 -7.63 -12.70 8.83
CA PRO A 108 -6.95 -13.97 8.71
C PRO A 108 -5.56 -13.84 8.09
N LYS A 109 -4.69 -14.83 8.32
CA LYS A 109 -3.38 -14.93 7.66
C LYS A 109 -3.55 -15.16 6.15
N LEU A 110 -2.50 -14.82 5.40
CA LEU A 110 -2.48 -15.02 3.95
C LEU A 110 -2.44 -16.51 3.59
N ASP A 111 -3.32 -16.93 2.69
CA ASP A 111 -3.25 -18.22 1.99
C ASP A 111 -2.88 -17.97 0.51
N PRO A 112 -1.58 -17.97 0.14
CA PRO A 112 -1.14 -17.62 -1.21
C PRO A 112 -1.72 -18.54 -2.28
N THR A 113 -1.85 -19.83 -1.99
CA THR A 113 -2.30 -20.85 -2.96
C THR A 113 -3.71 -20.58 -3.43
N LYS A 114 -4.59 -20.11 -2.53
CA LYS A 114 -5.98 -19.79 -2.90
C LYS A 114 -6.14 -18.35 -3.36
N GLN A 115 -5.51 -17.40 -2.67
CA GLN A 115 -5.80 -15.98 -2.83
C GLN A 115 -4.95 -15.34 -3.92
N LEU A 116 -3.76 -15.87 -4.19
CA LEU A 116 -2.79 -15.23 -5.09
C LEU A 116 -2.53 -16.04 -6.37
N ALA A 117 -3.11 -17.23 -6.53
CA ALA A 117 -2.94 -18.03 -7.75
C ALA A 117 -3.15 -17.23 -9.06
N PRO A 118 -4.17 -16.35 -9.19
CA PRO A 118 -4.35 -15.55 -10.41
C PRO A 118 -3.29 -14.45 -10.61
N LEU A 119 -2.62 -14.03 -9.54
CA LEU A 119 -1.66 -12.92 -9.54
C LEU A 119 -0.20 -13.38 -9.45
N LYS A 120 0.05 -14.68 -9.22
CA LYS A 120 1.34 -15.23 -8.81
C LYS A 120 2.48 -14.80 -9.75
N THR A 121 2.35 -14.99 -11.06
CA THR A 121 3.38 -14.60 -12.02
C THR A 121 3.68 -13.10 -12.01
N GLN A 122 2.67 -12.25 -11.81
CA GLN A 122 2.88 -10.81 -11.72
C GLN A 122 3.56 -10.44 -10.39
N LEU A 123 3.20 -11.09 -9.29
CA LEU A 123 3.83 -10.87 -7.99
C LEU A 123 5.29 -11.32 -7.98
N GLU A 124 5.62 -12.45 -8.59
CA GLU A 124 7.02 -12.92 -8.72
C GLU A 124 7.87 -11.93 -9.52
N MET A 125 7.29 -11.26 -10.54
CA MET A 125 7.99 -10.30 -11.37
C MET A 125 8.12 -8.91 -10.71
N TYR A 126 7.04 -8.41 -10.12
CA TYR A 126 6.94 -7.01 -9.68
C TYR A 126 7.02 -6.84 -8.16
N TRP A 127 6.80 -7.88 -7.37
CA TRP A 127 6.92 -7.90 -5.91
C TRP A 127 7.80 -9.07 -5.40
N PRO A 128 8.99 -9.34 -5.99
CA PRO A 128 9.87 -10.40 -5.49
C PRO A 128 10.45 -10.04 -4.11
N ASP A 129 10.67 -11.07 -3.30
CA ASP A 129 11.74 -11.04 -2.32
C ASP A 129 13.09 -11.07 -3.04
N VAL A 130 13.77 -9.93 -3.06
CA VAL A 130 15.06 -9.75 -3.74
C VAL A 130 16.24 -10.30 -2.94
N ILE A 131 16.07 -10.52 -1.64
CA ILE A 131 17.15 -10.98 -0.75
C ILE A 131 17.16 -12.50 -0.72
N SER A 132 16.09 -13.13 -0.24
CA SER A 132 16.08 -14.59 -0.01
C SER A 132 15.53 -15.39 -1.19
N GLY A 133 14.75 -14.76 -2.06
CA GLY A 133 13.99 -15.45 -3.12
C GLY A 133 12.73 -16.15 -2.63
N ASP A 134 12.47 -16.20 -1.31
CA ASP A 134 11.22 -16.73 -0.75
C ASP A 134 10.10 -15.68 -0.81
N HIS A 135 9.52 -15.55 -2.00
CA HIS A 135 8.49 -14.57 -2.29
C HIS A 135 7.23 -14.78 -1.45
N GLU A 136 6.80 -16.03 -1.22
CA GLU A 136 5.56 -16.30 -0.48
C GLU A 136 5.69 -15.94 1.00
N THR A 137 6.84 -16.19 1.62
CA THR A 137 7.10 -15.75 3.00
C THR A 137 7.13 -14.23 3.08
N PHE A 138 7.72 -13.55 2.10
CA PHE A 138 7.72 -12.09 2.05
C PHE A 138 6.32 -11.51 1.90
N TRP A 139 5.48 -12.05 1.01
CA TRP A 139 4.09 -11.61 0.86
C TRP A 139 3.25 -11.88 2.12
N LYS A 140 3.48 -13.00 2.80
CA LYS A 140 2.83 -13.30 4.09
C LYS A 140 3.20 -12.26 5.14
N HIS A 141 4.48 -11.86 5.21
CA HIS A 141 4.95 -10.82 6.11
C HIS A 141 4.27 -9.47 5.84
N GLU A 142 4.28 -9.02 4.59
CA GLU A 142 3.66 -7.75 4.18
C GLU A 142 2.14 -7.74 4.42
N TRP A 143 1.46 -8.86 4.16
CA TRP A 143 0.05 -8.98 4.50
C TRP A 143 -0.19 -8.90 6.01
N ASP A 144 0.55 -9.67 6.81
CA ASP A 144 0.33 -9.76 8.26
C ASP A 144 0.60 -8.42 8.95
N LYS A 145 1.65 -7.72 8.52
CA LYS A 145 2.08 -6.45 9.11
C LYS A 145 1.31 -5.24 8.59
N HIS A 146 0.93 -5.22 7.32
CA HIS A 146 0.37 -4.03 6.67
C HIS A 146 -1.00 -4.30 6.03
N GLY A 147 -1.11 -5.36 5.23
CA GLY A 147 -2.34 -5.68 4.50
C GLY A 147 -3.57 -5.89 5.38
N LYS A 148 -3.40 -6.45 6.58
CA LYS A 148 -4.47 -6.61 7.57
C LYS A 148 -5.12 -5.30 8.00
N CYS A 149 -4.38 -4.20 7.98
CA CYS A 149 -4.85 -2.86 8.32
C CYS A 149 -5.54 -2.13 7.16
N SER A 150 -5.48 -2.66 5.95
CA SER A 150 -6.10 -2.03 4.78
C SER A 150 -7.62 -2.24 4.74
N LEU A 151 -8.29 -1.58 3.79
CA LEU A 151 -9.72 -1.79 3.52
C LEU A 151 -9.98 -3.06 2.68
N PHE A 152 -8.92 -3.70 2.20
CA PHE A 152 -8.98 -4.68 1.14
C PHE A 152 -9.10 -6.12 1.66
N THR A 153 -9.68 -6.99 0.84
CA THR A 153 -9.46 -8.44 0.98
C THR A 153 -8.01 -8.79 0.65
N GLN A 154 -7.59 -10.03 0.92
CA GLN A 154 -6.24 -10.50 0.57
C GLN A 154 -5.95 -10.29 -0.91
N TYR A 155 -6.81 -10.82 -1.80
CA TYR A 155 -6.67 -10.65 -3.25
C TYR A 155 -6.59 -9.17 -3.66
N GLN A 156 -7.52 -8.33 -3.19
CA GLN A 156 -7.59 -6.92 -3.56
C GLN A 156 -6.35 -6.13 -3.14
N TYR A 157 -5.76 -6.45 -1.98
CA TYR A 157 -4.56 -5.78 -1.49
C TYR A 157 -3.38 -5.96 -2.48
N PHE A 158 -3.15 -7.19 -2.93
CA PHE A 158 -2.10 -7.49 -3.90
C PHE A 158 -2.43 -6.97 -5.30
N GLU A 159 -3.68 -7.11 -5.75
CA GLU A 159 -4.13 -6.61 -7.05
C GLU A 159 -3.98 -5.09 -7.17
N VAL A 160 -4.43 -4.33 -6.16
CA VAL A 160 -4.31 -2.87 -6.15
C VAL A 160 -2.85 -2.44 -6.13
N SER A 161 -2.00 -3.12 -5.36
CA SER A 161 -0.56 -2.84 -5.31
C SER A 161 0.11 -3.05 -6.68
N LEU A 162 -0.22 -4.15 -7.37
CA LEU A 162 0.23 -4.39 -8.75
C LEU A 162 -0.27 -3.32 -9.72
N ARG A 163 -1.55 -2.95 -9.63
CA ARG A 163 -2.16 -1.91 -10.47
C ARG A 163 -1.48 -0.56 -10.28
N ILE A 164 -1.15 -0.18 -9.04
CA ILE A 164 -0.38 1.04 -8.74
C ILE A 164 1.01 0.94 -9.37
N ARG A 165 1.72 -0.18 -9.16
CA ARG A 165 3.06 -0.39 -9.71
C ARG A 165 3.10 -0.33 -11.24
N LEU A 166 2.09 -0.86 -11.91
CA LEU A 166 2.01 -0.92 -13.37
C LEU A 166 1.49 0.36 -14.03
N ASN A 167 1.00 1.32 -13.24
CA ASN A 167 0.54 2.59 -13.77
C ASN A 167 1.73 3.43 -14.26
N SER A 168 1.69 3.85 -15.53
CA SER A 168 2.76 4.64 -16.17
C SER A 168 2.99 6.00 -15.50
N THR A 169 1.96 6.59 -14.88
CA THR A 169 2.06 7.83 -14.08
C THR A 169 3.04 7.68 -12.92
N PHE A 170 3.26 6.45 -12.47
CA PHE A 170 4.06 6.09 -11.30
C PHE A 170 5.38 5.41 -11.68
N ASN A 171 5.77 5.50 -12.96
CA ASN A 171 7.05 5.00 -13.43
C ASN A 171 8.19 5.93 -13.00
N ILE A 172 8.79 5.64 -11.84
CA ILE A 172 9.88 6.46 -11.29
C ILE A 172 11.03 6.61 -12.28
N ILE A 173 11.41 5.55 -13.00
CA ILE A 173 12.57 5.58 -13.91
C ILE A 173 12.36 6.56 -15.06
N SER A 174 11.13 6.73 -15.57
CA SER A 174 10.86 7.69 -16.63
C SER A 174 10.89 9.15 -16.17
N HIS A 175 10.83 9.40 -14.86
CA HIS A 175 10.87 10.73 -14.28
C HIS A 175 12.20 11.09 -13.62
N LEU A 176 13.14 10.14 -13.52
CA LEU A 176 14.50 10.41 -13.06
C LEU A 176 15.34 10.96 -14.21
N GLU A 177 15.89 12.17 -14.02
CA GLU A 177 16.86 12.77 -14.94
C GLU A 177 18.17 11.95 -15.02
N CYS A 178 18.46 11.15 -14.00
CA CYS A 178 19.58 10.22 -13.96
C CYS A 178 19.08 8.77 -14.03
N ARG A 179 19.37 8.06 -15.11
CA ARG A 179 19.15 6.60 -15.17
C ARG A 179 20.23 5.90 -14.34
N PRO A 180 19.86 5.06 -13.35
CA PRO A 180 20.82 4.24 -12.65
C PRO A 180 21.46 3.23 -13.63
N SER A 181 22.79 3.21 -13.71
CA SER A 181 23.59 2.30 -14.54
C SER A 181 23.71 0.90 -13.94
#